data_AF-A0A822EST2-F1
#
_entry.id   AF-A0A822EST2-F1
#
_cell.length_a   1.000
_cell.length_b   1.000
_cell.length_c   1.000
_cell.angle_alpha   90.00
_cell.angle_beta   90.00
_cell.angle_gamma   90.00
#
_symmetry.space_group_name_H-M   'P 1'
#
loop_
_entity.id
_entity.type
_entity.pdbx_description
1 polymer ?
#
loop_
_entity_poly.entity_id
_entity_poly.type
_entity_poly.pdbx_seq_one_letter_code
_entity_poly.pdbx_strand_id
1 'polypeptide(L)'
;NICGGFVRKDAWNIPGNDILSSPVQQPDYASCCSICQATYGCGAFTYSPTSYGCFLKTSIGGAGHSTADTISGYNRECFGPLLGNTVYSAENLNKTRLISKGLLDD
;
A
#
# COMPACT_ATOMS: atom_id res chain seq x y z
N ASN A 1 2.66 -14.37 1.16
CA ASN A 1 2.26 -13.01 1.57
C ASN A 1 3.14 -12.02 0.82
N ILE A 2 2.76 -11.66 -0.39
CA ILE A 2 3.60 -10.87 -1.32
C ILE A 2 3.15 -9.42 -1.14
N CYS A 3 4.07 -8.52 -0.73
CA CYS A 3 3.85 -7.09 -0.44
C CYS A 3 3.47 -6.71 1.01
N GLY A 4 4.04 -7.39 2.03
CA GLY A 4 4.11 -6.95 3.43
C GLY A 4 2.93 -6.14 4.01
N GLY A 5 1.70 -6.66 3.88
CA GLY A 5 0.49 -6.06 4.47
C GLY A 5 -0.33 -5.15 3.55
N PHE A 6 0.20 -4.77 2.38
CA PHE A 6 -0.57 -4.01 1.40
C PHE A 6 -1.65 -4.89 0.77
N VAL A 7 -2.86 -4.37 0.72
CA VAL A 7 -3.96 -4.94 -0.05
C VAL A 7 -3.73 -4.64 -1.51
N ARG A 8 -3.67 -5.70 -2.32
CA ARG A 8 -3.62 -5.62 -3.77
C ARG A 8 -5.02 -5.38 -4.33
N LYS A 9 -5.14 -4.45 -5.27
CA LYS A 9 -6.34 -4.25 -6.07
C LYS A 9 -5.97 -4.07 -7.54
N ASP A 10 -6.37 -5.05 -8.35
CA ASP A 10 -6.17 -5.04 -9.79
C ASP A 10 -7.17 -4.12 -10.49
N ALA A 11 -6.82 -3.70 -11.71
CA ALA A 11 -7.60 -2.81 -12.57
C ALA A 11 -8.06 -1.51 -11.88
N TRP A 12 -7.23 -0.96 -10.99
CA TRP A 12 -7.60 0.18 -10.15
C TRP A 12 -6.42 1.14 -9.97
N ASN A 13 -6.64 2.40 -10.34
CA ASN A 13 -5.71 3.50 -10.12
C ASN A 13 -6.16 4.36 -8.94
N ILE A 14 -5.24 4.65 -8.02
CA ILE A 14 -5.44 5.61 -6.95
C ILE A 14 -4.92 6.96 -7.47
N PRO A 15 -5.74 7.99 -7.71
CA PRO A 15 -5.24 9.28 -8.14
C PRO A 15 -4.68 10.11 -6.99
N GLY A 16 -3.63 10.89 -7.27
CA GLY A 16 -3.09 11.91 -6.37
C GLY A 16 -2.27 11.36 -5.20
N ASN A 17 -1.92 12.26 -4.29
CA ASN A 17 -1.04 12.00 -3.13
C ASN A 17 0.33 11.42 -3.51
N ASP A 18 0.77 11.65 -4.76
CA ASP A 18 2.05 11.16 -5.25
C ASP A 18 3.20 11.82 -4.48
N ILE A 19 4.15 11.01 -4.01
CA ILE A 19 5.36 11.47 -3.31
C ILE A 19 6.28 12.21 -4.28
N LEU A 20 6.26 11.81 -5.54
CA LEU A 20 7.06 12.38 -6.63
C LEU A 20 6.15 12.80 -7.77
N SER A 21 6.54 13.84 -8.50
CA SER A 21 5.80 14.32 -9.68
C SER A 21 5.82 13.34 -10.86
N SER A 22 6.76 12.38 -10.85
CA SER A 22 6.96 11.40 -11.92
C SER A 22 7.09 9.99 -11.33
N PRO A 23 6.62 8.94 -12.03
CA PRO A 23 6.72 7.57 -11.56
C PRO A 23 8.18 7.09 -11.54
N VAL A 24 8.49 6.26 -10.56
CA VAL A 24 9.74 5.49 -10.55
C VAL A 24 9.57 4.29 -11.46
N GLN A 25 10.59 3.93 -12.26
CA GLN A 25 10.51 2.75 -13.11
C GLN A 25 10.78 1.48 -12.30
N GLN A 26 9.89 0.50 -12.40
CA GLN A 26 10.01 -0.78 -11.70
C GLN A 26 9.59 -1.94 -12.62
N PRO A 27 10.30 -3.07 -12.58
CA PRO A 27 10.08 -4.18 -13.52
C PRO A 27 8.73 -4.88 -13.29
N ASP A 28 8.21 -4.85 -12.07
CA ASP A 28 6.97 -5.51 -11.70
C ASP A 28 6.30 -4.88 -10.46
N TYR A 29 5.08 -5.34 -10.18
CA TYR A 29 4.30 -4.95 -9.00
C TYR A 29 5.04 -5.20 -7.69
N ALA A 30 5.79 -6.30 -7.57
CA ALA A 30 6.48 -6.67 -6.34
C ALA A 30 7.66 -5.72 -6.03
N SER A 31 8.34 -5.26 -7.07
CA SER A 31 9.41 -4.27 -7.00
C SER A 31 8.83 -2.88 -6.68
N CYS A 32 7.69 -2.52 -7.28
CA CYS A 32 6.95 -1.31 -6.94
C CYS A 32 6.48 -1.30 -5.46
N CYS A 33 6.06 -2.45 -4.95
CA CYS A 33 5.77 -2.60 -3.53
C CYS A 33 7.01 -2.42 -2.66
N SER A 34 8.11 -3.10 -2.99
CA SER A 34 9.34 -3.07 -2.20
C SER A 34 9.89 -1.65 -2.07
N ILE A 35 9.86 -0.87 -3.16
CA ILE A 35 10.29 0.53 -3.11
C ILE A 35 9.32 1.40 -2.31
N CYS A 36 8.01 1.13 -2.32
CA CYS A 36 7.07 1.81 -1.42
C CYS A 36 7.39 1.52 0.05
N GLN A 37 7.61 0.25 0.43
CA GLN A 37 7.98 -0.11 1.80
C GLN A 37 9.27 0.54 2.28
N ALA A 38 10.24 0.74 1.37
CA ALA A 38 11.50 1.43 1.68
C ALA A 38 11.38 2.96 1.66
N THR A 39 10.30 3.51 1.09
CA THR A 39 10.10 4.95 0.96
C THR A 39 9.35 5.49 2.18
N TYR A 40 10.02 6.37 2.94
CA TYR A 40 9.41 7.01 4.08
C TYR A 40 8.12 7.75 3.68
N GLY A 41 7.05 7.48 4.42
CA GLY A 41 5.74 8.08 4.18
C GLY A 41 4.94 7.43 3.06
N CYS A 42 5.41 6.37 2.39
CA CYS A 42 4.62 5.67 1.37
C CYS A 42 3.54 4.78 2.01
N GLY A 43 2.28 5.15 1.83
CA GLY A 43 1.12 4.41 2.33
C GLY A 43 0.32 3.67 1.26
N ALA A 44 0.56 4.02 -0.01
CA ALA A 44 -0.06 3.38 -1.16
C ALA A 44 0.83 3.51 -2.40
N PHE A 45 0.53 2.74 -3.43
CA PHE A 45 1.17 2.87 -4.73
C PHE A 45 0.24 2.38 -5.84
N THR A 46 0.49 2.84 -7.06
CA THR A 46 -0.12 2.30 -8.28
C THR A 46 0.98 1.92 -9.25
N TYR A 47 0.95 0.68 -9.72
CA TYR A 47 1.86 0.15 -10.73
C TYR A 47 1.16 0.04 -12.09
N SER A 48 1.81 0.53 -13.13
CA SER A 48 1.40 0.42 -14.53
C SER A 48 2.34 -0.57 -15.25
N PRO A 49 1.88 -1.79 -15.58
CA PRO A 49 2.66 -2.76 -16.35
C PRO A 49 3.02 -2.24 -17.74
N THR A 50 2.13 -1.46 -18.38
CA THR A 50 2.31 -0.93 -19.74
C THR A 50 3.47 0.06 -19.83
N SER A 51 3.66 0.88 -18.79
CA SER A 51 4.69 1.93 -18.77
C SER A 51 5.84 1.62 -17.81
N TYR A 52 5.80 0.47 -17.12
CA TYR A 52 6.66 0.11 -15.97
C TYR A 52 6.64 1.13 -14.82
N GLY A 53 5.64 2.02 -14.80
CA GLY A 53 5.58 3.15 -13.89
C GLY A 53 5.07 2.75 -12.51
N CYS A 54 5.82 3.10 -11.47
CA CYS A 54 5.47 2.96 -10.06
C CYS A 54 5.22 4.34 -9.45
N PHE A 55 3.94 4.64 -9.20
CA PHE A 55 3.51 5.90 -8.63
C PHE A 55 3.34 5.75 -7.12
N LEU A 56 4.37 6.12 -6.35
CA LEU A 56 4.40 6.05 -4.90
C LEU A 56 3.56 7.16 -4.28
N LYS A 57 2.77 6.82 -3.26
CA LYS A 57 1.76 7.72 -2.69
C LYS A 57 1.83 7.73 -1.18
N THR A 58 1.54 8.89 -0.59
CA THR A 58 1.52 9.03 0.87
C THR A 58 0.34 8.30 1.52
N SER A 59 -0.77 8.15 0.80
CA SER A 59 -2.00 7.50 1.26
C SER A 59 -2.92 7.17 0.09
N ILE A 60 -4.01 6.45 0.34
CA ILE A 60 -5.10 6.36 -0.63
C ILE A 60 -5.70 7.76 -0.80
N GLY A 61 -5.73 8.25 -2.04
CA GLY A 61 -6.33 9.53 -2.39
C GLY A 61 -7.84 9.46 -2.58
N GLY A 62 -8.36 10.23 -3.54
CA GLY A 62 -9.79 10.26 -3.88
C GLY A 62 -10.31 8.93 -4.44
N ALA A 63 -11.58 8.93 -4.90
CA ALA A 63 -12.18 7.76 -5.51
C ALA A 63 -11.27 7.22 -6.63
N GLY A 64 -10.75 6.01 -6.44
CA GLY A 64 -9.92 5.40 -7.45
C GLY A 64 -10.77 5.00 -8.66
N HIS A 65 -10.19 5.10 -9.85
CA HIS A 65 -10.89 4.84 -11.10
C HIS A 65 -10.47 3.48 -11.66
N SER A 66 -11.41 2.80 -12.33
CA SER A 66 -11.14 1.55 -13.01
C SER A 66 -10.29 1.80 -14.24
N THR A 67 -9.12 1.18 -14.27
CA THR A 67 -8.15 1.27 -15.36
C THR A 67 -7.62 -0.13 -15.58
N ALA A 68 -7.96 -0.75 -16.72
CA ALA A 68 -7.81 -2.18 -16.96
C ALA A 68 -6.41 -2.73 -16.61
N ASP A 69 -5.36 -1.93 -16.82
CA ASP A 69 -3.99 -2.42 -16.73
C ASP A 69 -3.29 -2.07 -15.43
N THR A 70 -3.80 -1.16 -14.60
CA THR A 70 -3.07 -0.71 -13.41
C THR A 70 -3.37 -1.59 -12.20
N ILE A 71 -2.36 -1.82 -11.39
CA ILE A 71 -2.47 -2.58 -10.15
C ILE A 71 -2.06 -1.68 -8.99
N SER A 72 -2.95 -1.49 -8.02
CA SER A 72 -2.63 -0.70 -6.83
C SER A 72 -2.39 -1.58 -5.61
N GLY A 73 -1.52 -1.10 -4.73
CA GLY A 73 -1.33 -1.62 -3.39
C GLY A 73 -1.57 -0.51 -2.37
N TYR A 74 -2.27 -0.79 -1.27
CA TYR A 74 -2.43 0.17 -0.18
C TYR A 74 -2.53 -0.53 1.18
N ASN A 75 -2.09 0.15 2.23
CA ASN A 75 -2.33 -0.33 3.58
C ASN A 75 -3.74 0.05 4.04
N ARG A 76 -4.44 -0.89 4.69
CA ARG A 76 -5.76 -0.65 5.31
C ARG A 76 -5.65 0.17 6.60
N GLU A 77 -4.44 0.32 7.10
CA GLU A 77 -4.14 1.00 8.35
C GLU A 77 -3.72 2.42 8.03
N CYS A 78 -4.41 3.40 8.60
CA CYS A 78 -3.94 4.78 8.59
C CYS A 78 -2.55 4.82 9.22
N PHE A 79 -1.53 5.17 8.43
CA PHE A 79 -0.19 5.42 8.93
C PHE A 79 -0.20 6.60 9.89
N GLY A 80 -0.35 6.33 11.19
CA GLY A 80 0.17 7.22 12.22
C GLY A 80 1.70 7.30 12.12
N PRO A 81 2.32 8.37 12.63
CA PRO A 81 3.77 8.56 12.54
C PRO A 81 4.52 7.33 13.08
N LEU A 82 5.36 6.74 12.23
CA LEU A 82 6.11 5.52 12.52
C LEU A 82 7.11 5.76 13.66
N LEU A 83 6.74 5.35 14.88
CA LEU A 83 7.73 4.95 15.87
C LEU A 83 8.01 3.46 15.65
N GLY A 84 9.04 3.16 14.85
CA GLY A 84 9.81 1.91 14.84
C GLY A 84 9.03 0.59 14.69
N ASN A 85 9.23 -0.10 13.57
CA ASN A 85 9.01 -1.56 13.39
C ASN A 85 7.70 -2.20 13.89
N THR A 86 6.66 -1.42 14.20
CA THR A 86 5.42 -1.94 14.76
C THR A 86 4.27 -1.53 13.86
N VAL A 87 3.73 -2.51 13.13
CA VAL A 87 2.49 -2.38 12.38
C VAL A 87 1.36 -2.43 13.41
N TYR A 88 0.73 -1.29 13.69
CA TYR A 88 -0.48 -1.25 14.51
C TYR A 88 -1.67 -1.37 13.58
N SER A 89 -2.20 -2.59 13.48
CA SER A 89 -3.51 -2.80 12.90
C SER A 89 -4.55 -1.96 13.61
N ALA A 90 -5.07 -0.96 12.88
CA ALA A 90 -6.27 -0.21 13.22
C ALA A 90 -7.51 -1.11 13.09
N GLU A 91 -7.45 -2.28 13.72
CA GLU A 91 -8.60 -2.99 14.22
C GLU A 91 -8.38 -3.01 15.74
N ASN A 92 -9.00 -2.06 16.43
CA ASN A 92 -8.92 -1.79 17.88
C ASN A 92 -7.96 -0.69 18.32
N LEU A 93 -8.43 0.56 18.24
CA LEU A 93 -8.03 1.63 19.16
C LEU A 93 -8.51 1.36 20.62
N ASN A 94 -8.71 0.09 21.02
CA ASN A 94 -9.12 -0.25 22.39
C ASN A 94 -8.74 -1.67 22.88
N LYS A 95 -7.67 -2.30 22.35
CA LYS A 95 -7.20 -3.59 22.89
C LYS A 95 -5.68 -3.67 22.93
N THR A 96 -5.12 -2.99 23.91
CA THR A 96 -3.75 -3.24 24.37
C THR A 96 -3.68 -4.63 25.00
N ARG A 97 -3.53 -5.69 24.20
CA ARG A 97 -2.89 -6.94 24.64
C ARG A 97 -2.50 -7.83 23.46
N LEU A 98 -1.18 -7.96 23.28
CA LEU A 98 -0.48 -9.04 22.58
C LEU A 98 -1.15 -10.39 22.84
N ILE A 99 -1.27 -11.27 21.83
CA ILE A 99 -0.73 -12.64 21.81
C ILE A 99 -1.16 -13.38 20.54
N SER A 100 -0.23 -14.19 20.03
CA SER A 100 -0.46 -15.35 19.17
C SER A 100 -1.73 -16.13 19.51
N LYS A 101 -2.65 -16.27 18.54
CA LYS A 101 -3.73 -17.27 18.36
C LYS A 101 -4.62 -16.71 17.24
N GLY A 102 -4.75 -17.29 16.04
CA GLY A 102 -5.02 -18.70 15.75
C GLY A 102 -6.53 -18.92 15.73
N LEU A 103 -7.14 -18.84 14.52
CA LEU A 103 -8.47 -19.35 14.11
C LEU A 103 -9.69 -18.79 14.90
N LEU A 104 -10.86 -18.44 14.37
CA LEU A 104 -11.65 -18.62 13.15
C LEU A 104 -12.52 -17.35 13.00
N ASP A 105 -13.28 -17.21 11.90
CA ASP A 105 -14.75 -17.04 11.93
C ASP A 105 -15.26 -17.07 10.46
N ASP A 106 -15.99 -18.15 10.16
CA ASP A 106 -16.88 -18.53 9.02
C ASP A 106 -16.48 -18.24 7.54
#